data_AF-B4VQA5-F1
#
_entry.id   AF-B4VQA5-F1
#
_cell.length_a   1.000
_cell.length_b   1.000
_cell.length_c   1.000
_cell.angle_alpha   90.00
_cell.angle_beta   90.00
_cell.angle_gamma   90.00
#
_symmetry.space_group_name_H-M   'P 1'
#
loop_
_entity.id
_entity.type
_entity.pdbx_description
1 polymer ?
#
loop_
_entity_poly.entity_id
_entity_poly.type
_entity_poly.pdbx_seq_one_letter_code
_entity_poly.pdbx_strand_id
1 'polypeptide(L)'
;MQTATPPSTRKAWAKAIAQPATEFPLTPLPILSGRIPQELRGSLYRNGPARLERGGQRMGHWFDGDGAILAVHFTDATATGVYRYVQTPAYQDEAAAGTLPGTWV
;
A
#
# COMPACT_ATOMS: atom_id res chain seq x y z
N MET A 1 -38.01 8.73 -15.24
CA MET A 1 -37.60 7.32 -15.16
C MET A 1 -36.18 7.26 -14.62
N GLN A 2 -35.99 6.81 -13.38
CA GLN A 2 -34.65 6.56 -12.82
C GLN A 2 -34.32 5.09 -13.05
N THR A 3 -33.34 4.81 -13.89
CA THR A 3 -32.76 3.46 -14.01
C THR A 3 -31.79 3.25 -12.86
N ALA A 4 -32.16 2.40 -11.91
CA ALA A 4 -31.26 1.98 -10.85
C ALA A 4 -30.07 1.22 -11.46
N THR A 5 -28.84 1.62 -11.11
CA THR A 5 -27.63 0.92 -11.56
C THR A 5 -27.62 -0.50 -10.99
N PRO A 6 -27.36 -1.54 -11.80
CA PRO A 6 -27.28 -2.90 -11.31
C PRO A 6 -26.14 -3.08 -10.30
N PRO A 7 -26.30 -3.94 -9.28
CA PRO A 7 -25.28 -4.15 -8.25
C PRO A 7 -23.99 -4.73 -8.84
N SER A 8 -22.85 -4.20 -8.41
CA SER A 8 -21.52 -4.66 -8.81
C SER A 8 -21.28 -6.12 -8.43
N THR A 9 -20.80 -6.94 -9.36
CA THR A 9 -20.36 -8.32 -9.11
C THR A 9 -19.00 -8.39 -8.39
N ARG A 10 -18.20 -7.32 -8.41
CA ARG A 10 -16.96 -7.25 -7.63
C ARG A 10 -17.25 -6.97 -6.15
N LYS A 11 -16.60 -7.74 -5.29
CA LYS A 11 -16.61 -7.51 -3.84
C LYS A 11 -15.94 -6.17 -3.52
N ALA A 12 -16.57 -5.38 -2.64
CA ALA A 12 -16.08 -4.05 -2.28
C ALA A 12 -14.65 -4.06 -1.70
N TRP A 13 -14.31 -5.10 -0.92
CA TRP A 13 -12.99 -5.25 -0.30
C TRP A 13 -11.84 -5.31 -1.32
N ALA A 14 -12.08 -5.83 -2.52
CA ALA A 14 -11.04 -6.02 -3.53
C ALA A 14 -10.43 -4.70 -3.99
N LYS A 15 -11.17 -3.59 -3.85
CA LYS A 15 -10.66 -2.24 -4.17
C LYS A 15 -9.49 -1.83 -3.28
N ALA A 16 -9.41 -2.35 -2.05
CA ALA A 16 -8.37 -1.99 -1.09
C ALA A 16 -6.95 -2.41 -1.53
N ILE A 17 -6.84 -3.38 -2.45
CA ILE A 17 -5.56 -3.93 -2.93
C ILE A 17 -5.41 -3.82 -4.45
N ALA A 18 -6.37 -3.19 -5.14
CA ALA A 18 -6.44 -3.21 -6.59
C ALA A 18 -5.45 -2.27 -7.27
N GLN A 19 -5.03 -1.21 -6.57
CA GLN A 19 -4.13 -0.20 -7.10
C GLN A 19 -2.75 -0.36 -6.48
N PRO A 20 -1.68 -0.24 -7.28
CA PRO A 20 -0.34 -0.11 -6.72
C PRO A 20 -0.30 1.05 -5.73
N ALA A 21 0.31 0.82 -4.58
CA ALA A 21 0.44 1.81 -3.56
C ALA A 21 1.45 2.88 -3.97
N THR A 22 1.14 4.14 -3.64
CA THR A 22 1.98 5.30 -3.91
C THR A 22 2.91 5.52 -2.73
N GLU A 23 4.22 5.52 -2.99
CA GLU A 23 5.20 5.90 -1.98
C GLU A 23 5.04 7.38 -1.60
N PHE A 24 5.33 7.68 -0.34
CA PHE A 24 5.48 9.05 0.11
C PHE A 24 6.66 9.14 1.10
N PRO A 25 7.43 10.25 1.05
CA PRO A 25 8.54 10.46 1.98
C PRO A 25 8.01 10.70 3.39
N LEU A 26 8.91 10.90 4.35
CA LEU A 26 8.52 11.29 5.70
C LEU A 26 7.66 12.57 5.65
N THR A 27 6.37 12.43 5.96
CA THR A 27 5.33 13.44 5.72
C THR A 27 4.55 13.69 7.02
N PRO A 28 4.33 14.95 7.42
CA PRO A 28 3.45 15.27 8.54
C PRO A 28 2.02 14.75 8.30
N LEU A 29 1.44 14.09 9.29
CA LEU A 29 0.07 13.58 9.23
C LEU A 29 -0.84 14.50 10.05
N PRO A 30 -1.80 15.21 9.43
CA PRO A 30 -2.72 16.05 10.15
C PRO A 30 -3.70 15.20 10.98
N ILE A 31 -3.95 15.62 12.22
CA ILE A 31 -4.99 15.01 13.05
C ILE A 31 -6.34 15.48 12.53
N LEU A 32 -7.14 14.55 12.00
CA LEU A 32 -8.47 14.87 11.47
C LEU A 32 -9.54 14.98 12.57
N SER A 33 -9.36 14.26 13.68
CA SER A 33 -10.28 14.27 14.83
C SER A 33 -9.58 13.81 16.10
N GLY A 34 -10.08 14.27 17.26
CA GLY A 34 -9.55 13.89 18.57
C GLY A 34 -8.16 14.49 18.86
N ARG A 35 -7.35 13.75 19.64
CA ARG A 35 -5.96 14.12 19.99
C ARG A 35 -5.09 12.87 20.13
N ILE A 36 -3.82 12.97 19.77
CA ILE A 36 -2.83 11.93 20.08
C ILE A 36 -2.55 11.96 21.59
N PRO A 37 -2.62 10.83 22.31
CA PRO A 37 -2.29 10.78 23.73
C PRO A 37 -0.83 11.15 23.99
N GLN A 38 -0.57 11.95 25.03
CA GLN A 38 0.79 12.37 25.39
C GLN A 38 1.71 11.22 25.80
N GLU A 39 1.18 10.05 26.16
CA GLU A 39 2.00 8.87 26.50
C GLU A 39 2.30 7.99 25.27
N LEU A 40 1.65 8.23 24.13
CA LEU A 40 1.90 7.48 22.91
C LEU A 40 3.16 8.01 22.23
N ARG A 41 4.29 7.37 22.50
CA ARG A 41 5.58 7.63 21.85
C ARG A 41 6.12 6.36 21.23
N GLY A 42 6.59 6.48 20.00
CA GLY A 42 7.18 5.36 19.28
C GLY A 42 6.71 5.28 17.86
N SER A 43 6.78 4.08 17.29
CA SER A 43 6.52 3.87 15.87
C SER A 43 5.65 2.64 15.65
N LEU A 44 4.60 2.78 14.84
CA LEU A 44 3.86 1.65 14.29
C LEU A 44 4.45 1.31 12.93
N TYR A 45 4.88 0.07 12.76
CA TYR A 45 5.29 -0.48 11.47
C TYR A 45 4.27 -1.49 10.98
N ARG A 46 3.91 -1.41 9.70
CA ARG A 46 3.01 -2.36 9.03
C ARG A 46 3.59 -2.76 7.68
N ASN A 47 3.66 -4.05 7.44
CA ASN A 47 3.97 -4.63 6.14
C ASN A 47 2.68 -5.10 5.44
N GLY A 48 2.68 -5.06 4.11
CA GLY A 48 1.62 -5.62 3.29
C GLY A 48 1.93 -5.59 1.79
N PRO A 49 1.12 -6.27 0.98
CA PRO A 49 1.23 -6.22 -0.47
C PRO A 49 0.92 -4.80 -0.97
N ALA A 50 1.78 -4.30 -1.83
CA ALA A 50 1.76 -2.93 -2.31
C ALA A 50 1.59 -2.84 -3.82
N ARG A 51 2.02 -3.84 -4.59
CA ARG A 51 1.80 -3.91 -6.03
C ARG A 51 1.44 -5.34 -6.45
N LEU A 52 0.27 -5.47 -7.08
CA LEU A 52 -0.25 -6.76 -7.58
C LEU A 52 -0.26 -6.83 -9.12
N GLU A 53 0.33 -5.85 -9.80
CA GLU A 53 0.34 -5.76 -11.26
C GLU A 53 1.58 -5.02 -11.76
N ARG A 54 2.15 -5.51 -12.87
CA ARG A 54 3.23 -4.87 -13.60
C ARG A 54 3.20 -5.26 -15.06
N GLY A 55 3.46 -4.32 -15.97
CA GLY A 55 3.45 -4.61 -17.42
C GLY A 55 2.12 -5.14 -17.95
N GLY A 56 0.99 -4.82 -17.30
CA GLY A 56 -0.33 -5.36 -17.63
C GLY A 56 -0.56 -6.82 -17.19
N GLN A 57 0.41 -7.44 -16.52
CA GLN A 57 0.29 -8.77 -15.92
C GLN A 57 -0.04 -8.65 -14.44
N ARG A 58 -1.03 -9.41 -13.98
CA ARG A 58 -1.49 -9.45 -12.59
C ARG A 58 -0.96 -10.67 -11.86
N MET A 59 -0.68 -10.51 -10.59
CA MET A 59 -0.37 -11.60 -9.69
C MET A 59 -1.56 -12.56 -9.55
N GLY A 60 -1.27 -13.85 -9.42
CA GLY A 60 -2.28 -14.90 -9.21
C GLY A 60 -2.89 -14.86 -7.81
N HIS A 61 -2.08 -14.49 -6.81
CA HIS A 61 -2.53 -14.32 -5.44
C HIS A 61 -2.12 -12.95 -4.87
N TRP A 62 -2.96 -12.40 -3.99
CA TRP A 62 -2.72 -11.12 -3.32
C TRP A 62 -1.53 -11.12 -2.33
N PHE A 63 -0.90 -12.28 -2.09
CA PHE A 63 0.34 -12.38 -1.29
C PHE A 63 1.61 -12.38 -2.14
N ASP A 64 1.49 -12.49 -3.47
CA ASP A 64 2.64 -12.60 -4.37
C ASP A 64 3.17 -11.21 -4.79
N GLY A 65 2.46 -10.15 -4.41
CA GLY A 65 2.84 -8.78 -4.75
C GLY A 65 4.07 -8.28 -4.03
N ASP A 66 4.71 -7.28 -4.63
CA ASP A 66 5.79 -6.53 -3.99
C ASP A 66 5.32 -5.98 -2.64
N GLY A 67 6.15 -6.12 -1.62
CA GLY A 67 5.88 -5.61 -0.28
C GLY A 67 6.26 -4.14 -0.11
N ALA A 68 5.53 -3.42 0.73
CA ALA A 68 5.92 -2.10 1.21
C ALA A 68 5.63 -1.92 2.69
N ILE A 69 6.42 -1.06 3.33
CA ILE A 69 6.32 -0.75 4.75
C ILE A 69 5.67 0.62 4.92
N LEU A 70 4.59 0.66 5.70
CA LEU A 70 4.12 1.88 6.35
C LEU A 70 4.80 2.01 7.70
N ALA A 71 5.39 3.15 7.96
CA ALA A 71 5.76 3.57 9.31
C ALA A 71 4.98 4.83 9.70
N VAL A 72 4.44 4.84 10.91
CA VAL A 72 3.85 6.02 11.54
C VAL A 72 4.59 6.28 12.83
N HIS A 73 5.19 7.46 12.95
CA HIS A 73 5.96 7.88 14.11
C HIS A 73 5.13 8.85 14.94
N PHE A 74 4.92 8.51 16.21
CA PHE A 74 4.21 9.35 17.17
C PHE A 74 5.23 10.05 18.07
N THR A 75 5.20 11.38 18.04
CA THR A 75 5.95 12.24 18.96
C THR A 75 4.97 12.92 19.91
N ASP A 76 5.23 14.15 20.36
CA ASP A 76 4.44 14.79 21.41
C ASP A 76 2.97 14.98 21.06
N ALA A 77 2.69 15.84 20.11
CA ALA A 77 1.33 16.14 19.65
C ALA A 77 1.19 15.96 18.13
N THR A 78 2.18 15.34 17.49
CA THR A 78 2.25 15.20 16.04
C THR A 78 2.55 13.77 15.64
N ALA A 79 2.15 13.44 14.41
CA ALA A 79 2.55 12.20 13.76
C ALA A 79 3.20 12.51 12.41
N THR A 80 4.18 11.71 12.04
CA THR A 80 4.72 11.66 10.68
C THR A 80 4.55 10.25 10.13
N GLY A 81 4.35 10.15 8.82
CA GLY A 81 4.22 8.88 8.12
C GLY A 81 5.26 8.76 7.01
N VAL A 82 5.67 7.55 6.71
CA VAL A 82 6.46 7.23 5.51
C VAL A 82 5.97 5.90 4.94
N TYR A 83 5.95 5.78 3.62
CA TYR A 83 5.56 4.55 2.93
C TYR A 83 6.52 4.25 1.78
N ARG A 84 7.17 3.09 1.83
CA ARG A 84 8.22 2.70 0.88
C ARG A 84 8.14 1.24 0.49
N TYR A 85 8.34 0.95 -0.79
CA TYR A 85 8.55 -0.42 -1.27
C TYR A 85 9.83 -0.99 -0.67
N VAL A 86 9.76 -2.25 -0.25
CA VAL A 86 10.95 -3.00 0.15
C VAL A 86 11.78 -3.24 -1.09
N GLN A 87 13.04 -2.82 -1.05
CA GLN A 87 13.97 -2.91 -2.17
C GLN A 87 14.55 -4.33 -2.28
N THR A 88 13.69 -5.32 -2.50
CA THR A 88 14.12 -6.69 -2.76
C THR A 88 14.76 -6.79 -4.14
N PRO A 89 15.66 -7.76 -4.38
CA PRO A 89 16.22 -7.99 -5.72
C PRO A 89 15.13 -8.16 -6.79
N ALA A 90 14.10 -8.97 -6.51
CA ALA A 90 12.98 -9.19 -7.43
C ALA A 90 12.24 -7.89 -7.76
N TYR A 91 11.93 -7.05 -6.76
CA TYR A 91 11.30 -5.75 -7.00
C TYR A 91 12.15 -4.87 -7.91
N GLN A 92 13.47 -4.83 -7.68
CA GLN A 92 14.40 -4.01 -8.47
C GLN A 92 14.49 -4.51 -9.92
N ASP A 93 14.63 -5.81 -10.12
CA ASP A 93 14.72 -6.43 -11.44
C ASP A 93 13.43 -6.21 -12.23
N GLU A 94 12.28 -6.45 -11.61
CA GLU A 94 10.97 -6.22 -12.22
C GLU A 94 10.70 -4.73 -12.48
N ALA A 95 11.11 -3.85 -11.57
CA ALA A 95 10.99 -2.40 -11.76
C ALA A 95 11.85 -1.90 -12.93
N ALA A 96 13.06 -2.43 -13.07
CA ALA A 96 13.93 -2.13 -14.21
C ALA A 96 13.37 -2.69 -15.52
N ALA A 97 12.81 -3.90 -15.51
CA ALA A 97 12.24 -4.55 -16.68
C ALA A 97 10.85 -4.03 -17.07
N GLY A 98 10.10 -3.45 -16.13
CA GLY A 98 8.73 -2.99 -16.33
C GLY A 98 7.69 -4.11 -16.45
N THR A 99 8.06 -5.35 -16.16
CA THR A 99 7.21 -6.56 -16.28
C THR A 99 7.46 -7.52 -15.13
N LEU A 100 6.52 -8.42 -14.87
CA LEU A 100 6.75 -9.58 -14.01
C LEU A 100 7.71 -10.57 -14.69
N PRO A 101 8.42 -11.43 -13.93
CA PRO A 101 9.25 -12.47 -14.49
C PRO A 101 8.42 -13.42 -15.36
N GLY A 102 8.91 -13.73 -16.56
CA GLY A 102 8.22 -14.60 -17.52
C GLY A 102 8.08 -16.06 -17.09
N THR A 103 8.75 -16.45 -16.01
CA THR A 103 8.69 -17.78 -15.39
C THR A 103 8.79 -17.63 -13.88
N TRP A 104 7.75 -18.02 -13.16
CA TRP A 104 7.83 -18.28 -11.72
C TRP A 104 8.70 -19.52 -11.52
N VAL A 105 9.72 -19.45 -10.66
CA VAL A 105 10.44 -20.63 -10.17
C VAL A 105 9.66 -21.26 -9.03
#